data_AF-A0A7X8SGD1-F1
#
_entry.id   AF-A0A7X8SGD1-F1
#
_cell.length_a   1.000
_cell.length_b   1.000
_cell.length_c   1.000
_cell.angle_alpha   90.00
_cell.angle_beta   90.00
_cell.angle_gamma   90.00
#
_symmetry.space_group_name_H-M   'P 1'
#
loop_
_entity.id
_entity.type
_entity.pdbx_description
1 polymer ?
#
loop_
_entity_poly.entity_id
_entity_poly.type
_entity_poly.pdbx_seq_one_letter_code
_entity_poly.pdbx_strand_id
1 'polypeptide(L)'
;MFNLKVKFALFLLIIFSVVEVKAQSSNPPSTIVGGNPNSNPIITAVPFLTIAPEARGAAMGDMGVATSADVNSAHWNPSKYAVIDDEYGVSLSYNPWLQKIVGDMSLSYLAGYKRLNDRQTIGLSMKYFDLGSINFTDDQGNITRNFNPREYSFDGHFAMQLSKRYSMAVSARYIYSNLAGSISSNGTQDSKPAHGFAADISGYWQNPDIHLGQYTGVFAWGWNISNIGTKMNYNSTSQEDFLPTNLRLGTTLTMDLDPYNKITFGVDVNKLLVPTPDPNDSTNSYKSVGVLEGMWYGLTKAPGGFSEKMKEFMWSVGAEYWYNDLFAARMGYFYENPDKGDRQYMQLGLGVKYQVVTLDFSYLLSFKRNNPLEDTLRFTLSFNFGDKTKKGSKKSSGGSSGGNDVLDADDI
;
A
#
# COMPACT_ATOMS: atom_id res chain seq x y z
N MET A 1 48.85 -9.42 46.10
CA MET A 1 47.70 -10.07 45.43
C MET A 1 46.49 -9.15 45.52
N PHE A 2 46.24 -8.34 44.49
CA PHE A 2 45.03 -7.51 44.38
C PHE A 2 44.00 -8.25 43.52
N ASN A 3 42.76 -8.34 44.03
CA ASN A 3 41.67 -9.17 43.50
C ASN A 3 41.38 -8.91 42.01
N LEU A 4 41.29 -9.99 41.22
CA LEU A 4 41.02 -9.98 39.77
C LEU A 4 39.72 -9.24 39.40
N LYS A 5 38.77 -9.16 40.34
CA LYS A 5 37.51 -8.41 40.19
C LYS A 5 37.69 -6.88 40.16
N VAL A 6 38.73 -6.34 40.80
CA VAL A 6 39.00 -4.88 40.81
C VAL A 6 39.65 -4.44 39.50
N LYS A 7 40.45 -5.30 38.87
CA LYS A 7 41.03 -5.03 37.54
C LYS A 7 39.98 -5.04 36.43
N PHE A 8 38.95 -5.89 36.54
CA PHE A 8 37.84 -5.91 35.57
C PHE A 8 36.94 -4.67 35.68
N ALA A 9 36.72 -4.17 36.90
CA ALA A 9 35.97 -2.94 37.13
C ALA A 9 36.72 -1.68 36.63
N LEU A 10 38.05 -1.61 36.79
CA LEU A 10 38.85 -0.51 36.24
C LEU A 10 38.97 -0.56 34.70
N PHE A 11 38.95 -1.76 34.11
CA PHE A 11 38.96 -1.89 32.64
C PHE A 11 37.62 -1.48 32.02
N LEU A 12 36.50 -1.72 32.71
CA LEU A 12 35.17 -1.23 32.30
C LEU A 12 35.00 0.29 32.48
N LEU A 13 35.72 0.92 33.42
CA LEU A 13 35.66 2.36 33.65
C LEU A 13 36.46 3.18 32.61
N ILE A 14 37.48 2.58 31.98
CA ILE A 14 38.31 3.24 30.95
C ILE A 14 37.67 3.15 29.55
N ILE A 15 36.78 2.18 29.31
CA ILE A 15 36.00 2.07 28.06
C ILE A 15 34.88 3.14 27.99
N PHE A 16 34.58 3.84 29.09
CA PHE A 16 33.50 4.84 29.17
C PHE A 16 33.96 6.31 29.07
N SER A 17 35.24 6.59 28.81
CA SER A 17 35.78 7.96 28.90
C SER A 17 36.50 8.50 27.65
N VAL A 18 36.13 8.06 26.44
CA VAL A 18 36.53 8.75 25.20
C VAL A 18 35.29 9.08 24.38
N VAL A 19 34.55 10.09 24.83
CA VAL A 19 33.64 10.84 23.96
C VAL A 19 34.43 11.99 23.39
N GLU A 20 34.83 11.88 22.13
CA GLU A 20 35.26 13.05 21.36
C GLU A 20 34.06 13.99 21.21
N VAL A 21 34.14 15.16 21.83
CA VAL A 21 33.24 16.28 21.56
C VAL A 21 33.61 16.84 20.19
N LYS A 22 32.91 16.41 19.14
CA LYS A 22 32.87 17.16 17.88
C LYS A 22 31.77 18.21 18.00
N ALA A 23 32.18 19.43 18.34
CA ALA A 23 31.35 20.60 18.12
C ALA A 23 31.32 20.89 16.61
N GLN A 24 30.20 20.58 15.95
CA GLN A 24 29.87 21.14 14.65
C GLN A 24 28.54 21.87 14.76
N SER A 25 28.61 23.19 14.57
CA SER A 25 27.48 24.09 14.44
C SER A 25 26.73 23.78 13.15
N SER A 26 25.71 22.92 13.21
CA SER A 26 24.69 22.83 12.18
C SER A 26 23.61 23.87 12.49
N ASN A 27 23.49 24.89 11.64
CA ASN A 27 22.31 25.76 11.62
C ASN A 27 21.06 24.88 11.58
N PRO A 28 20.12 24.99 12.53
CA PRO A 28 18.94 24.15 12.52
C PRO A 28 18.09 24.47 11.28
N PRO A 29 17.70 23.46 10.46
CA PRO A 29 16.64 23.66 9.49
C PRO A 29 15.38 24.08 10.26
N SER A 30 14.62 25.02 9.68
CA SER A 30 13.41 25.62 10.24
C SER A 30 12.52 24.59 10.94
N THR A 31 12.56 24.59 12.28
CA THR A 31 11.72 23.74 13.12
C THR A 31 10.26 24.15 12.97
N ILE A 32 9.47 23.32 12.27
CA ILE A 32 8.02 23.32 12.42
C ILE A 32 7.74 22.90 13.87
N VAL A 33 6.95 23.67 14.61
CA VAL A 33 6.57 23.34 15.98
C VAL A 33 5.88 21.97 15.99
N GLY A 34 6.50 20.98 16.64
CA GLY A 34 6.04 19.58 16.68
C GLY A 34 6.70 18.62 15.69
N GLY A 35 7.60 19.09 14.81
CA GLY A 35 8.35 18.24 13.89
C GLY A 35 9.53 17.53 14.56
N ASN A 36 9.74 16.25 14.23
CA ASN A 36 10.94 15.51 14.61
C ASN A 36 12.17 16.12 13.88
N PRO A 37 13.19 16.62 14.60
CA PRO A 37 14.37 17.25 13.99
C PRO A 37 15.21 16.27 13.15
N ASN A 38 14.99 14.96 13.30
CA ASN A 38 15.64 13.91 12.52
C ASN A 38 14.77 13.39 11.36
N SER A 39 13.66 14.06 11.04
CA SER A 39 12.76 13.65 9.96
C SER A 39 13.42 13.84 8.59
N ASN A 40 13.53 12.76 7.82
CA ASN A 40 13.99 12.73 6.43
C ASN A 40 12.99 11.94 5.56
N PRO A 41 11.81 12.51 5.27
CA PRO A 41 10.77 11.82 4.55
C PRO A 41 11.13 11.62 3.08
N ILE A 42 10.65 10.51 2.52
CA ILE A 42 10.76 10.25 1.09
C ILE A 42 9.69 11.08 0.38
N ILE A 43 10.12 11.92 -0.57
CA ILE A 43 9.23 12.81 -1.33
C ILE A 43 8.96 12.20 -2.70
N THR A 44 7.68 12.07 -3.03
CA THR A 44 7.20 11.55 -4.32
C THR A 44 6.09 12.45 -4.85
N ALA A 45 5.95 12.50 -6.17
CA ALA A 45 4.76 13.07 -6.79
C ALA A 45 3.52 12.21 -6.47
N VAL A 46 2.33 12.79 -6.60
CA VAL A 46 1.04 12.07 -6.58
C VAL A 46 0.89 11.01 -5.46
N PRO A 47 1.11 11.35 -4.18
CA PRO A 47 1.06 10.39 -3.07
C PRO A 47 -0.30 9.68 -2.94
N PHE A 48 -1.37 10.23 -3.53
CA PHE A 48 -2.71 9.63 -3.55
C PHE A 48 -2.74 8.19 -4.10
N LEU A 49 -1.77 7.83 -4.96
CA LEU A 49 -1.63 6.47 -5.48
C LEU A 49 -1.41 5.44 -4.36
N THR A 50 -0.74 5.83 -3.26
CA THR A 50 -0.42 4.94 -2.13
C THR A 50 -1.53 4.84 -1.08
N ILE A 51 -2.51 5.73 -1.12
CA ILE A 51 -3.61 5.74 -0.15
C ILE A 51 -4.53 4.54 -0.40
N ALA A 52 -4.81 3.80 0.67
CA ALA A 52 -5.77 2.70 0.70
C ALA A 52 -7.16 3.20 0.23
N PRO A 53 -7.66 2.73 -0.91
CA PRO A 53 -8.88 3.27 -1.51
C PRO A 53 -10.16 2.61 -1.00
N GLU A 54 -10.07 1.50 -0.30
CA GLU A 54 -11.19 0.60 0.01
C GLU A 54 -11.12 0.13 1.47
N ALA A 55 -12.28 -0.25 2.03
CA ALA A 55 -12.44 -0.45 3.46
C ALA A 55 -11.83 -1.76 4.01
N ARG A 56 -11.83 -2.87 3.26
CA ARG A 56 -11.37 -4.17 3.77
C ARG A 56 -9.87 -4.17 4.08
N GLY A 57 -9.05 -3.80 3.11
CA GLY A 57 -7.60 -3.73 3.26
C GLY A 57 -7.16 -2.61 4.20
N ALA A 58 -7.85 -1.46 4.16
CA ALA A 58 -7.65 -0.40 5.12
C ALA A 58 -7.88 -0.90 6.56
N ALA A 59 -9.03 -1.53 6.83
CA ALA A 59 -9.36 -2.09 8.14
C ALA A 59 -8.34 -3.12 8.67
N MET A 60 -7.57 -3.76 7.77
CA MET A 60 -6.48 -4.68 8.13
C MET A 60 -5.11 -3.99 8.20
N GLY A 61 -5.06 -2.68 8.35
CA GLY A 61 -3.82 -1.91 8.49
C GLY A 61 -3.16 -1.59 7.15
N ASP A 62 -3.96 -1.30 6.12
CA ASP A 62 -3.51 -1.04 4.75
C ASP A 62 -2.72 -2.21 4.14
N MET A 63 -3.15 -3.44 4.46
CA MET A 63 -2.63 -4.67 3.87
C MET A 63 -3.60 -5.24 2.83
N GLY A 64 -3.09 -6.06 1.92
CA GLY A 64 -3.94 -6.70 0.93
C GLY A 64 -3.21 -7.49 -0.14
N VAL A 65 -1.88 -7.58 -0.10
CA VAL A 65 -1.10 -8.20 -1.18
C VAL A 65 -1.33 -9.71 -1.29
N ALA A 66 -1.56 -10.36 -0.16
CA ALA A 66 -1.72 -11.81 -0.05
C ALA A 66 -3.07 -12.21 0.58
N THR A 67 -4.02 -11.29 0.72
CA THR A 67 -5.38 -11.61 1.19
C THR A 67 -6.13 -12.38 0.12
N SER A 68 -7.28 -12.98 0.46
CA SER A 68 -8.13 -13.62 -0.55
C SER A 68 -8.55 -12.64 -1.66
N ALA A 69 -8.75 -13.16 -2.87
CA ALA A 69 -9.17 -12.36 -4.02
C ALA A 69 -10.55 -11.72 -3.81
N ASP A 70 -10.67 -10.47 -4.24
CA ASP A 70 -11.90 -9.67 -4.20
C ASP A 70 -11.88 -8.62 -5.32
N VAL A 71 -12.97 -7.86 -5.46
CA VAL A 71 -13.08 -6.83 -6.51
C VAL A 71 -12.04 -5.72 -6.35
N ASN A 72 -11.59 -5.40 -5.13
CA ASN A 72 -10.65 -4.31 -4.88
C ASN A 72 -9.18 -4.75 -4.96
N SER A 73 -8.92 -6.01 -5.33
CA SER A 73 -7.58 -6.57 -5.45
C SER A 73 -6.69 -5.82 -6.46
N ALA A 74 -7.28 -5.09 -7.41
CA ALA A 74 -6.56 -4.22 -8.34
C ALA A 74 -5.59 -3.24 -7.66
N HIS A 75 -5.94 -2.68 -6.50
CA HIS A 75 -5.04 -1.73 -5.83
C HIS A 75 -3.85 -2.41 -5.15
N TRP A 76 -4.10 -3.54 -4.47
CA TRP A 76 -3.11 -4.19 -3.61
C TRP A 76 -2.23 -5.19 -4.38
N ASN A 77 -2.87 -6.08 -5.14
CA ASN A 77 -2.21 -7.12 -5.93
C ASN A 77 -3.16 -7.66 -7.03
N PRO A 78 -3.07 -7.14 -8.26
CA PRO A 78 -3.90 -7.58 -9.38
C PRO A 78 -3.76 -9.06 -9.73
N SER A 79 -2.65 -9.73 -9.38
CA SER A 79 -2.46 -11.16 -9.68
C SER A 79 -3.46 -12.07 -8.96
N LYS A 80 -4.10 -11.58 -7.89
CA LYS A 80 -5.21 -12.26 -7.21
C LYS A 80 -6.45 -12.43 -8.10
N TYR A 81 -6.64 -11.58 -9.11
CA TYR A 81 -7.75 -11.73 -10.07
C TYR A 81 -7.70 -13.03 -10.86
N ALA A 82 -6.52 -13.66 -11.02
CA ALA A 82 -6.42 -14.95 -11.71
C ALA A 82 -7.00 -16.12 -10.90
N VAL A 83 -7.24 -15.94 -9.60
CA VAL A 83 -7.86 -16.96 -8.72
C VAL A 83 -9.24 -16.53 -8.21
N ILE A 84 -9.84 -15.49 -8.79
CA ILE A 84 -11.16 -15.00 -8.37
C ILE A 84 -12.28 -15.93 -8.84
N ASP A 85 -13.23 -16.20 -7.93
CA ASP A 85 -14.23 -17.25 -8.13
C ASP A 85 -15.47 -16.82 -8.92
N ASP A 86 -15.85 -15.55 -8.87
CA ASP A 86 -17.01 -15.04 -9.60
C ASP A 86 -16.59 -14.58 -11.02
N GLU A 87 -17.53 -14.53 -11.97
CA GLU A 87 -17.23 -14.25 -13.38
C GLU A 87 -16.96 -12.76 -13.62
N TYR A 88 -17.72 -11.89 -12.97
CA TYR A 88 -17.54 -10.45 -13.03
C TYR A 88 -17.89 -9.81 -11.70
N GLY A 89 -17.23 -8.70 -11.39
CA GLY A 89 -17.50 -7.93 -10.18
C GLY A 89 -17.18 -6.46 -10.37
N VAL A 90 -17.89 -5.62 -9.63
CA VAL A 90 -17.75 -4.16 -9.64
C VAL A 90 -17.80 -3.64 -8.20
N SER A 91 -16.96 -2.67 -7.87
CA SER A 91 -16.84 -2.09 -6.56
C SER A 91 -16.71 -0.58 -6.64
N LEU A 92 -17.40 0.11 -5.74
CA LEU A 92 -17.29 1.53 -5.50
C LEU A 92 -16.90 1.76 -4.04
N SER A 93 -15.84 2.54 -3.83
CA SER A 93 -15.42 2.97 -2.50
C SER A 93 -15.36 4.48 -2.40
N TYR A 94 -15.68 5.01 -1.23
CA TYR A 94 -15.65 6.44 -0.93
C TYR A 94 -15.06 6.68 0.45
N ASN A 95 -14.05 7.55 0.49
CA ASN A 95 -13.29 7.89 1.68
C ASN A 95 -13.22 9.41 1.80
N PRO A 96 -14.00 10.05 2.69
CA PRO A 96 -13.69 11.40 3.12
C PRO A 96 -12.28 11.43 3.70
N TRP A 97 -11.49 12.44 3.35
CA TRP A 97 -10.07 12.49 3.71
C TRP A 97 -9.80 13.71 4.57
N LEU A 98 -8.99 13.57 5.64
CA LEU A 98 -8.52 14.70 6.47
C LEU A 98 -9.61 15.64 6.97
N GLN A 99 -10.79 15.13 7.33
CA GLN A 99 -11.95 15.94 7.71
C GLN A 99 -11.69 16.90 8.89
N LYS A 100 -10.70 16.60 9.74
CA LYS A 100 -10.28 17.48 10.84
C LYS A 100 -9.52 18.74 10.38
N ILE A 101 -8.87 18.68 9.23
CA ILE A 101 -8.14 19.82 8.66
C ILE A 101 -9.02 20.54 7.64
N VAL A 102 -9.56 19.79 6.67
CA VAL A 102 -10.37 20.34 5.59
C VAL A 102 -11.55 19.39 5.33
N GLY A 103 -12.77 19.91 5.42
CA GLY A 103 -13.99 19.09 5.37
C GLY A 103 -14.42 18.62 3.99
N ASP A 104 -13.79 19.12 2.91
CA ASP A 104 -14.22 18.91 1.52
C ASP A 104 -13.26 18.05 0.68
N MET A 105 -12.27 17.41 1.30
CA MET A 105 -11.39 16.45 0.62
C MET A 105 -12.01 15.05 0.60
N SER A 106 -11.89 14.36 -0.53
CA SER A 106 -12.37 12.96 -0.63
C SER A 106 -11.65 12.14 -1.70
N LEU A 107 -11.56 10.83 -1.45
CA LEU A 107 -11.02 9.85 -2.36
C LEU A 107 -12.11 8.86 -2.77
N SER A 108 -12.37 8.77 -4.07
CA SER A 108 -13.28 7.80 -4.67
C SER A 108 -12.49 6.74 -5.43
N TYR A 109 -12.96 5.50 -5.40
CA TYR A 109 -12.34 4.40 -6.11
C TYR A 109 -13.38 3.50 -6.76
N LEU A 110 -13.18 3.24 -8.05
CA LEU A 110 -13.97 2.30 -8.82
C LEU A 110 -13.05 1.16 -9.24
N ALA A 111 -13.47 -0.08 -9.03
CA ALA A 111 -12.77 -1.25 -9.53
C ALA A 111 -13.77 -2.21 -10.16
N GLY A 112 -13.33 -2.92 -11.19
CA GLY A 112 -14.10 -4.00 -11.76
C GLY A 112 -13.20 -5.01 -12.45
N TYR A 113 -13.70 -6.23 -12.55
CA TYR A 113 -13.01 -7.31 -13.25
C TYR A 113 -14.00 -8.14 -14.06
N LYS A 114 -13.45 -8.82 -15.06
CA LYS A 114 -14.12 -9.86 -15.82
C LYS A 114 -13.16 -11.02 -16.03
N ARG A 115 -13.54 -12.18 -15.51
CA ARG A 115 -12.85 -13.44 -15.79
C ARG A 115 -13.15 -13.84 -17.23
N LEU A 116 -12.11 -14.09 -18.00
CA LEU A 116 -12.22 -14.49 -19.40
C LEU A 116 -12.29 -16.02 -19.55
N ASN A 117 -11.57 -16.73 -18.70
CA ASN A 117 -11.53 -18.19 -18.60
C ASN A 117 -10.97 -18.61 -17.23
N ASP A 118 -10.80 -19.92 -16.98
CA ASP A 118 -10.35 -20.46 -15.70
C ASP A 118 -8.95 -19.98 -15.24
N ARG A 119 -8.17 -19.38 -16.14
CA ARG A 119 -6.80 -18.93 -15.90
C ARG A 119 -6.56 -17.45 -16.11
N GLN A 120 -7.45 -16.70 -16.76
CA GLN A 120 -7.21 -15.33 -17.18
C GLN A 120 -8.35 -14.41 -16.78
N THR A 121 -7.99 -13.25 -16.25
CA THR A 121 -8.92 -12.22 -15.82
C THR A 121 -8.38 -10.85 -16.23
N ILE A 122 -9.26 -10.00 -16.75
CA ILE A 122 -8.97 -8.59 -16.99
C ILE A 122 -9.64 -7.74 -15.91
N GLY A 123 -9.02 -6.63 -15.56
CA GLY A 123 -9.57 -5.67 -14.62
C GLY A 123 -9.37 -4.24 -15.08
N LEU A 124 -10.25 -3.37 -14.64
CA LEU A 124 -10.11 -1.92 -14.76
C LEU A 124 -10.26 -1.32 -13.37
N SER A 125 -9.51 -0.26 -13.09
CA SER A 125 -9.77 0.56 -11.91
C SER A 125 -9.52 2.04 -12.15
N MET A 126 -10.17 2.87 -11.34
CA MET A 126 -10.03 4.32 -11.38
C MET A 126 -10.00 4.85 -9.96
N LYS A 127 -8.99 5.66 -9.65
CA LYS A 127 -8.89 6.39 -8.39
C LYS A 127 -9.08 7.88 -8.70
N TYR A 128 -9.92 8.57 -7.94
CA TYR A 128 -10.18 10.00 -8.09
C TYR A 128 -10.04 10.67 -6.74
N PHE A 129 -9.16 11.66 -6.64
CA PHE A 129 -8.88 12.40 -5.43
C PHE A 129 -9.25 13.88 -5.62
N ASP A 130 -10.20 14.33 -4.81
CA ASP A 130 -10.60 15.72 -4.67
C ASP A 130 -9.86 16.31 -3.47
N LEU A 131 -9.01 17.31 -3.71
CA LEU A 131 -8.22 17.96 -2.67
C LEU A 131 -8.95 19.13 -2.01
N GLY A 132 -10.24 19.28 -2.26
CA GLY A 132 -11.04 20.37 -1.73
C GLY A 132 -10.83 21.67 -2.48
N SER A 133 -11.45 22.74 -2.00
CA SER A 133 -11.42 24.05 -2.63
C SER A 133 -10.33 24.95 -2.00
N ILE A 134 -9.48 25.52 -2.86
CA ILE A 134 -8.48 26.53 -2.48
C ILE A 134 -8.86 27.90 -3.04
N ASN A 135 -8.70 28.94 -2.22
CA ASN A 135 -8.88 30.33 -2.62
C ASN A 135 -7.51 30.96 -2.84
N PHE A 136 -7.24 31.41 -4.06
CA PHE A 136 -6.11 32.28 -4.36
C PHE A 136 -6.46 33.71 -3.96
N THR A 137 -5.53 34.38 -3.30
CA THR A 137 -5.67 35.77 -2.86
C THR A 137 -4.58 36.65 -3.46
N ASP A 138 -4.86 37.94 -3.61
CA ASP A 138 -3.83 38.95 -3.87
C ASP A 138 -3.09 39.36 -2.58
N ASP A 139 -2.09 40.24 -2.71
CA ASP A 139 -1.31 40.77 -1.57
C ASP A 139 -2.16 41.58 -0.57
N GLN A 140 -3.39 41.94 -0.94
CA GLN A 140 -4.34 42.68 -0.12
C GLN A 140 -5.36 41.74 0.55
N GLY A 141 -5.27 40.43 0.30
CA GLY A 141 -6.15 39.41 0.87
C GLY A 141 -7.48 39.24 0.13
N ASN A 142 -7.69 39.89 -1.02
CA ASN A 142 -8.90 39.70 -1.82
C ASN A 142 -8.81 38.38 -2.59
N ILE A 143 -9.88 37.60 -2.59
CA ILE A 143 -9.96 36.35 -3.35
C ILE A 143 -9.97 36.67 -4.86
N THR A 144 -8.94 36.22 -5.56
CA THR A 144 -8.79 36.40 -7.02
C THR A 144 -9.37 35.23 -7.79
N ARG A 145 -9.28 34.00 -7.24
CA ARG A 145 -9.75 32.78 -7.89
C ARG A 145 -10.07 31.70 -6.86
N ASN A 146 -11.18 30.99 -7.06
CA ASN A 146 -11.43 29.70 -6.42
C ASN A 146 -11.00 28.57 -7.36
N PHE A 147 -10.30 27.58 -6.84
CA PHE A 147 -9.86 26.42 -7.61
C PHE A 147 -10.02 25.16 -6.78
N ASN A 148 -10.39 24.06 -7.41
CA ASN A 148 -10.49 22.77 -6.76
C ASN A 148 -9.44 21.85 -7.41
N PRO A 149 -8.32 21.55 -6.71
CA PRO A 149 -7.30 20.66 -7.21
C PRO A 149 -7.77 19.21 -7.24
N ARG A 150 -7.43 18.51 -8.33
CA ARG A 150 -7.92 17.16 -8.60
C ARG A 150 -6.82 16.29 -9.16
N GLU A 151 -6.81 15.05 -8.71
CA GLU A 151 -5.92 14.01 -9.21
C GLU A 151 -6.74 12.77 -9.55
N TYR A 152 -6.35 12.04 -10.60
CA TYR A 152 -6.95 10.75 -10.88
C TYR A 152 -5.98 9.81 -11.57
N SER A 153 -6.21 8.52 -11.38
CA SER A 153 -5.56 7.45 -12.14
C SER A 153 -6.58 6.57 -12.83
N PHE A 154 -6.22 6.09 -14.01
CA PHE A 154 -6.95 5.04 -14.72
C PHE A 154 -6.03 3.87 -14.99
N ASP A 155 -6.51 2.68 -14.69
CA ASP A 155 -5.72 1.47 -14.61
C ASP A 155 -6.35 0.34 -15.43
N GLY A 156 -5.53 -0.34 -16.21
CA GLY A 156 -5.87 -1.60 -16.86
C GLY A 156 -5.00 -2.73 -16.33
N HIS A 157 -5.61 -3.86 -16.00
CA HIS A 157 -4.96 -5.01 -15.37
C HIS A 157 -5.21 -6.27 -16.19
N PHE A 158 -4.16 -7.07 -16.39
CA PHE A 158 -4.25 -8.42 -16.95
C PHE A 158 -3.60 -9.40 -15.99
N ALA A 159 -4.38 -10.35 -15.47
CA ALA A 159 -3.94 -11.37 -14.54
C ALA A 159 -4.07 -12.76 -15.17
N MET A 160 -3.05 -13.60 -14.93
CA MET A 160 -3.00 -14.96 -15.44
C MET A 160 -2.47 -15.94 -14.39
N GLN A 161 -3.14 -17.09 -14.27
CA GLN A 161 -2.69 -18.21 -13.47
C GLN A 161 -1.66 -19.03 -14.25
N LEU A 162 -0.41 -19.03 -13.76
CA LEU A 162 0.73 -19.70 -14.39
C LEU A 162 0.82 -21.17 -14.00
N SER A 163 0.51 -21.50 -12.74
CA SER A 163 0.44 -22.86 -12.21
C SER A 163 -0.79 -23.05 -11.32
N LYS A 164 -1.06 -24.26 -10.85
CA LYS A 164 -2.20 -24.54 -9.94
C LYS A 164 -2.19 -23.65 -8.69
N ARG A 165 -1.01 -23.19 -8.25
CA ARG A 165 -0.83 -22.40 -7.03
C ARG A 165 -0.26 -20.99 -7.24
N TYR A 166 0.21 -20.64 -8.44
CA TYR A 166 0.85 -19.35 -8.71
C TYR A 166 0.18 -18.58 -9.85
N SER A 167 -0.04 -17.28 -9.63
CA SER A 167 -0.54 -16.33 -10.62
C SER A 167 0.35 -15.08 -10.68
N MET A 168 0.30 -14.41 -11.82
CA MET A 168 0.96 -13.13 -12.05
C MET A 168 0.01 -12.16 -12.74
N ALA A 169 0.29 -10.86 -12.60
CA ALA A 169 -0.40 -9.84 -13.35
C ALA A 169 0.54 -8.70 -13.75
N VAL A 170 0.17 -8.06 -14.86
CA VAL A 170 0.74 -6.80 -15.32
C VAL A 170 -0.36 -5.75 -15.36
N SER A 171 -0.01 -4.51 -15.05
CA SER A 171 -0.94 -3.38 -15.15
C SER A 171 -0.32 -2.21 -15.87
N ALA A 172 -1.15 -1.41 -16.53
CA ALA A 172 -0.79 -0.13 -17.11
C ALA A 172 -1.66 0.95 -16.47
N ARG A 173 -1.03 2.07 -16.10
CA ARG A 173 -1.64 3.17 -15.34
C ARG A 173 -1.38 4.49 -16.04
N TYR A 174 -2.43 5.26 -16.25
CA TYR A 174 -2.35 6.67 -16.61
C TYR A 174 -2.68 7.53 -15.38
N ILE A 175 -1.92 8.58 -15.17
CA ILE A 175 -2.01 9.47 -14.01
C ILE A 175 -2.17 10.90 -14.49
N TYR A 176 -3.12 11.59 -13.91
CA TYR A 176 -3.32 13.02 -14.09
C TYR A 176 -3.34 13.70 -12.73
N SER A 177 -2.66 14.84 -12.62
CA SER A 177 -2.66 15.64 -11.41
C SER A 177 -2.65 17.12 -11.73
N ASN A 178 -3.57 17.86 -11.11
CA ASN A 178 -3.68 19.30 -11.27
C ASN A 178 -3.83 19.98 -9.91
N LEU A 179 -2.71 20.45 -9.37
CA LEU A 179 -2.60 20.95 -7.99
C LEU A 179 -2.95 22.44 -7.83
N ALA A 180 -2.64 23.27 -8.82
CA ALA A 180 -2.85 24.73 -8.72
C ALA A 180 -3.53 25.33 -9.96
N GLY A 181 -3.94 24.50 -10.93
CA GLY A 181 -4.41 24.98 -12.22
C GLY A 181 -3.28 25.54 -13.06
N SER A 182 -3.64 26.11 -14.21
CA SER A 182 -2.73 26.96 -14.98
C SER A 182 -2.74 28.36 -14.37
N ILE A 183 -1.67 28.70 -13.65
CA ILE A 183 -1.41 30.05 -13.15
C ILE A 183 -0.28 30.62 -13.99
N SER A 184 -0.48 31.82 -14.50
CA SER A 184 0.54 32.60 -15.20
C SER A 184 0.67 33.95 -14.52
N SER A 185 1.78 34.19 -13.83
CA SER A 185 2.15 35.52 -13.35
C SER A 185 3.16 36.12 -14.34
N ASN A 186 2.95 37.37 -14.76
CA ASN A 186 3.87 38.13 -15.63
C ASN A 186 4.38 37.39 -16.89
N GLY A 187 3.53 36.61 -17.58
CA GLY A 187 3.89 35.93 -18.82
C GLY A 187 4.75 34.67 -18.67
N THR A 188 5.08 34.24 -17.45
CA THR A 188 5.70 32.95 -17.15
C THR A 188 4.63 31.97 -16.67
N GLN A 189 4.59 30.77 -17.24
CA GLN A 189 3.66 29.72 -16.81
C GLN A 189 4.24 29.02 -15.57
N ASP A 190 3.71 29.36 -14.39
CA ASP A 190 4.26 28.93 -13.10
C ASP A 190 3.81 27.52 -12.70
N SER A 191 2.60 27.12 -13.11
CA SER A 191 2.04 25.81 -12.80
C SER A 191 1.25 25.27 -13.99
N LYS A 192 1.39 23.97 -14.27
CA LYS A 192 0.60 23.23 -15.27
C LYS A 192 0.16 21.86 -14.73
N PRO A 193 -0.95 21.31 -15.24
CA PRO A 193 -1.30 19.93 -14.96
C PRO A 193 -0.18 18.97 -15.38
N ALA A 194 0.09 17.99 -14.54
CA ALA A 194 1.08 16.96 -14.76
C ALA A 194 0.41 15.67 -15.23
N HIS A 195 1.08 14.97 -16.14
CA HIS A 195 0.65 13.69 -16.70
C HIS A 195 1.75 12.66 -16.46
N GLY A 196 1.35 11.44 -16.09
CA GLY A 196 2.27 10.34 -15.84
C GLY A 196 1.75 9.03 -16.39
N PHE A 197 2.68 8.14 -16.72
CA PHE A 197 2.39 6.76 -17.10
C PHE A 197 3.21 5.83 -16.22
N ALA A 198 2.60 4.73 -15.78
CA ALA A 198 3.27 3.71 -14.99
C ALA A 198 2.82 2.30 -15.37
N ALA A 199 3.62 1.34 -14.97
CA ALA A 199 3.33 -0.08 -15.05
C ALA A 199 3.49 -0.74 -13.68
N ASP A 200 2.69 -1.77 -13.44
CA ASP A 200 2.76 -2.59 -12.23
C ASP A 200 3.04 -4.05 -12.63
N ILE A 201 3.82 -4.76 -11.81
CA ILE A 201 4.02 -6.20 -11.93
C ILE A 201 3.82 -6.86 -10.57
N SER A 202 3.09 -7.96 -10.55
CA SER A 202 2.73 -8.63 -9.30
C SER A 202 2.65 -10.14 -9.46
N GLY A 203 2.83 -10.83 -8.33
CA GLY A 203 2.66 -12.27 -8.21
C GLY A 203 1.92 -12.64 -6.93
N TYR A 204 1.22 -13.76 -7.00
CA TYR A 204 0.44 -14.29 -5.89
C TYR A 204 0.51 -15.80 -5.91
N TRP A 205 0.80 -16.37 -4.76
CA TRP A 205 0.86 -17.80 -4.55
C TRP A 205 -0.10 -18.16 -3.42
N GLN A 206 -0.86 -19.24 -3.59
CA GLN A 206 -1.71 -19.77 -2.54
C GLN A 206 -1.66 -21.29 -2.47
N ASN A 207 -1.65 -21.82 -1.26
CA ASN A 207 -1.81 -23.23 -0.96
C ASN A 207 -3.02 -23.43 -0.04
N PRO A 208 -4.14 -23.98 -0.55
CA PRO A 208 -5.36 -24.18 0.23
C PRO A 208 -5.35 -25.44 1.11
N ASP A 209 -4.29 -26.26 1.05
CA ASP A 209 -4.29 -27.60 1.64
C ASP A 209 -3.42 -27.69 2.92
N ILE A 210 -3.43 -26.66 3.77
CA ILE A 210 -2.56 -26.62 4.94
C ILE A 210 -3.20 -27.22 6.18
N HIS A 211 -2.45 -28.18 6.73
CA HIS A 211 -2.62 -28.91 7.98
C HIS A 211 -2.13 -28.16 9.23
N LEU A 212 -2.94 -27.45 10.02
CA LEU A 212 -2.48 -26.86 11.29
C LEU A 212 -3.14 -27.55 12.50
N GLY A 213 -2.56 -28.69 12.88
CA GLY A 213 -3.13 -29.55 13.92
C GLY A 213 -4.47 -30.13 13.45
N GLN A 214 -5.55 -29.74 14.11
CA GLN A 214 -6.92 -30.15 13.76
C GLN A 214 -7.61 -29.21 12.76
N TYR A 215 -7.01 -28.05 12.47
CA TYR A 215 -7.59 -27.03 11.59
C TYR A 215 -7.02 -27.15 10.18
N THR A 216 -7.89 -27.01 9.19
CA THR A 216 -7.49 -26.80 7.80
C THR A 216 -7.31 -25.32 7.53
N GLY A 217 -6.49 -24.96 6.55
CA GLY A 217 -6.26 -23.57 6.23
C GLY A 217 -5.60 -23.31 4.90
N VAL A 218 -5.57 -22.03 4.55
CA VAL A 218 -4.96 -21.49 3.34
C VAL A 218 -3.76 -20.64 3.75
N PHE A 219 -2.57 -20.93 3.24
CA PHE A 219 -1.45 -20.00 3.29
C PHE A 219 -1.28 -19.36 1.93
N ALA A 220 -1.11 -18.05 1.91
CA ALA A 220 -0.80 -17.31 0.72
C ALA A 220 0.37 -16.36 0.96
N TRP A 221 1.12 -16.11 -0.10
CA TRP A 221 2.10 -15.04 -0.13
C TRP A 221 2.00 -14.31 -1.46
N GLY A 222 2.37 -13.04 -1.45
CA GLY A 222 2.23 -12.17 -2.60
C GLY A 222 3.27 -11.08 -2.61
N TRP A 223 3.52 -10.58 -3.81
CA TRP A 223 4.38 -9.45 -4.05
C TRP A 223 3.81 -8.56 -5.14
N ASN A 224 4.06 -7.26 -5.04
CA ASN A 224 3.65 -6.28 -6.04
C ASN A 224 4.70 -5.17 -6.10
N ILE A 225 5.20 -4.87 -7.30
CA ILE A 225 5.97 -3.66 -7.58
C ILE A 225 5.06 -2.75 -8.41
N SER A 226 4.53 -1.72 -7.76
CA SER A 226 3.59 -0.79 -8.37
C SER A 226 4.24 0.55 -8.71
N ASN A 227 3.59 1.29 -9.61
CA ASN A 227 3.91 2.65 -10.04
C ASN A 227 5.28 2.80 -10.72
N ILE A 228 5.80 1.78 -11.41
CA ILE A 228 7.04 1.88 -12.19
C ILE A 228 6.76 2.77 -13.41
N GLY A 229 7.17 4.05 -13.36
CA GLY A 229 6.70 4.99 -14.38
C GLY A 229 7.51 6.27 -14.54
N THR A 230 7.03 7.12 -15.44
CA THR A 230 7.63 8.43 -15.76
C THR A 230 7.68 9.32 -14.52
N LYS A 231 8.64 10.23 -14.45
CA LYS A 231 8.59 11.28 -13.44
C LYS A 231 7.50 12.31 -13.75
N MET A 232 7.05 13.02 -12.73
CA MET A 232 6.01 14.04 -12.82
C MET A 232 6.64 15.42 -12.66
N ASN A 233 6.08 16.40 -13.36
CA ASN A 233 6.53 17.78 -13.25
C ASN A 233 5.34 18.75 -13.32
N TYR A 234 5.28 19.64 -12.35
CA TYR A 234 4.22 20.66 -12.20
C TYR A 234 4.67 22.06 -12.64
N ASN A 235 5.98 22.30 -12.80
CA ASN A 235 6.57 23.56 -13.23
C ASN A 235 7.70 23.31 -14.25
N SER A 236 8.66 24.21 -14.43
CA SER A 236 9.70 24.09 -15.47
C SER A 236 10.46 22.74 -15.42
N THR A 237 11.06 22.30 -16.54
CA THR A 237 11.69 20.97 -16.75
C THR A 237 12.81 20.57 -15.78
N SER A 238 13.23 21.41 -14.84
CA SER A 238 14.40 21.16 -13.98
C SER A 238 14.10 20.45 -12.64
N GLN A 239 12.83 20.23 -12.29
CA GLN A 239 12.44 19.60 -11.02
C GLN A 239 11.36 18.53 -11.26
N GLU A 240 11.77 17.38 -11.80
CA GLU A 240 10.88 16.23 -11.94
C GLU A 240 10.92 15.35 -10.68
N ASP A 241 9.75 14.99 -10.16
CA ASP A 241 9.61 14.14 -8.98
C ASP A 241 9.24 12.70 -9.39
N PHE A 242 9.78 11.72 -8.68
CA PHE A 242 9.47 10.31 -8.92
C PHE A 242 8.01 10.01 -8.54
N LEU A 243 7.38 9.11 -9.31
CA LEU A 243 6.17 8.43 -8.85
C LEU A 243 6.48 7.58 -7.61
N PRO A 244 5.49 7.28 -6.76
CA PRO A 244 5.67 6.47 -5.58
C PRO A 244 5.76 4.99 -5.97
N THR A 245 6.86 4.62 -6.63
CA THR A 245 7.18 3.24 -6.94
C THR A 245 7.28 2.47 -5.63
N ASN A 246 6.46 1.44 -5.46
CA ASN A 246 6.35 0.75 -4.17
C ASN A 246 6.54 -0.75 -4.35
N LEU A 247 7.41 -1.35 -3.54
CA LEU A 247 7.50 -2.77 -3.35
C LEU A 247 6.64 -3.16 -2.15
N ARG A 248 5.65 -4.02 -2.38
CA ARG A 248 4.83 -4.66 -1.36
C ARG A 248 5.12 -6.15 -1.36
N LEU A 249 5.41 -6.71 -0.19
CA LEU A 249 5.55 -8.14 0.06
C LEU A 249 4.61 -8.50 1.20
N GLY A 250 4.02 -9.68 1.20
CA GLY A 250 3.17 -10.06 2.33
C GLY A 250 2.72 -11.49 2.28
N THR A 251 2.20 -11.92 3.42
CA THR A 251 1.78 -13.29 3.68
C THR A 251 0.50 -13.29 4.48
N THR A 252 -0.36 -14.28 4.24
CA THR A 252 -1.55 -14.52 5.04
C THR A 252 -1.68 -16.00 5.38
N LEU A 253 -2.28 -16.26 6.55
CA LEU A 253 -2.68 -17.58 7.00
C LEU A 253 -4.15 -17.50 7.40
N THR A 254 -5.00 -18.15 6.62
CA THR A 254 -6.43 -18.35 6.93
C THR A 254 -6.61 -19.73 7.54
N MET A 255 -7.29 -19.81 8.67
CA MET A 255 -7.62 -21.04 9.37
C MET A 255 -9.14 -21.17 9.45
N ASP A 256 -9.66 -22.33 9.03
CA ASP A 256 -11.04 -22.71 9.21
C ASP A 256 -11.18 -23.35 10.61
N LEU A 257 -11.76 -22.61 11.56
CA LEU A 257 -11.95 -23.07 12.93
C LEU A 257 -13.06 -24.12 13.01
N ASP A 258 -14.13 -23.90 12.25
CA ASP A 258 -15.26 -24.80 12.04
C ASP A 258 -15.97 -24.41 10.70
N PRO A 259 -17.06 -25.08 10.29
CA PRO A 259 -17.74 -24.78 9.02
C PRO A 259 -18.26 -23.35 8.86
N TYR A 260 -18.36 -22.58 9.94
CA TYR A 260 -18.90 -21.22 9.96
C TYR A 260 -17.82 -20.18 10.27
N ASN A 261 -16.76 -20.54 10.99
CA ASN A 261 -15.82 -19.58 11.54
C ASN A 261 -14.46 -19.68 10.86
N LYS A 262 -14.02 -18.57 10.25
CA LYS A 262 -12.68 -18.45 9.63
C LYS A 262 -11.93 -17.30 10.25
N ILE A 263 -10.65 -17.50 10.51
CA ILE A 263 -9.76 -16.45 10.98
C ILE A 263 -8.54 -16.35 10.07
N THR A 264 -8.23 -15.14 9.63
CA THR A 264 -7.07 -14.84 8.80
C THR A 264 -6.15 -13.91 9.56
N PHE A 265 -4.87 -14.24 9.60
CA PHE A 265 -3.81 -13.33 10.04
C PHE A 265 -2.92 -13.00 8.86
N GLY A 266 -2.40 -11.78 8.83
CA GLY A 266 -1.50 -11.38 7.77
C GLY A 266 -0.54 -10.27 8.15
N VAL A 267 0.54 -10.21 7.38
CA VAL A 267 1.59 -9.21 7.49
C VAL A 267 1.98 -8.78 6.08
N ASP A 268 1.96 -7.47 5.82
CA ASP A 268 2.54 -6.86 4.64
C ASP A 268 3.73 -5.96 5.04
N VAL A 269 4.78 -6.00 4.24
CA VAL A 269 5.92 -5.09 4.30
C VAL A 269 5.93 -4.27 3.03
N ASN A 270 5.98 -2.95 3.19
CA ASN A 270 6.04 -2.01 2.08
C ASN A 270 7.35 -1.21 2.12
N LYS A 271 7.91 -0.94 0.95
CA LYS A 271 9.06 -0.06 0.79
C LYS A 271 8.93 0.75 -0.49
N LEU A 272 9.06 2.06 -0.37
CA LEU A 272 9.19 2.93 -1.53
C LEU A 272 10.54 2.68 -2.21
N LEU A 273 10.50 2.36 -3.50
CA LEU A 273 11.64 2.18 -4.39
C LEU A 273 11.94 3.50 -5.11
N VAL A 274 12.13 4.56 -4.34
CA VAL A 274 12.59 5.85 -4.84
C VAL A 274 13.80 6.31 -4.01
N PRO A 275 14.69 7.14 -4.55
CA PRO A 275 15.85 7.60 -3.80
C PRO A 275 15.45 8.39 -2.56
N THR A 276 16.09 8.07 -1.44
CA THR A 276 15.97 8.85 -0.20
C THR A 276 16.75 10.16 -0.35
N PRO A 277 16.15 11.32 -0.06
CA PRO A 277 16.85 12.60 -0.09
C PRO A 277 18.06 12.59 0.84
N ASP A 278 19.21 13.09 0.38
CA ASP A 278 20.39 13.31 1.22
C ASP A 278 20.27 14.71 1.87
N PRO A 279 20.16 14.81 3.21
CA PRO A 279 20.08 16.09 3.89
C PRO A 279 21.28 17.02 3.63
N ASN A 280 22.42 16.48 3.20
CA ASN A 280 23.62 17.24 2.91
C ASN A 280 23.72 17.69 1.44
N ASP A 281 22.82 17.21 0.56
CA ASP A 281 22.79 17.58 -0.85
C ASP A 281 21.75 18.67 -1.13
N SER A 282 22.20 19.93 -1.12
CA SER A 282 21.37 21.09 -1.46
C SER A 282 20.97 21.16 -2.93
N THR A 283 21.54 20.31 -3.80
CA THR A 283 21.29 20.32 -5.25
C THR A 283 20.19 19.35 -5.68
N ASN A 284 19.69 18.51 -4.76
CA ASN A 284 18.73 17.44 -5.05
C ASN A 284 19.17 16.56 -6.23
N SER A 285 20.45 16.19 -6.27
CA SER A 285 21.04 15.40 -7.36
C SER A 285 20.31 14.08 -7.56
N TYR A 286 19.71 13.52 -6.50
CA TYR A 286 18.87 12.32 -6.57
C TYR A 286 17.68 12.45 -7.54
N LYS A 287 17.20 13.67 -7.83
CA LYS A 287 16.13 13.91 -8.83
C LYS A 287 16.61 13.80 -10.27
N SER A 288 17.92 13.88 -10.53
CA SER A 288 18.48 13.79 -11.90
C SER A 288 18.66 12.36 -12.41
N VAL A 289 18.66 11.35 -11.54
CA VAL A 289 18.90 9.95 -11.93
C VAL A 289 17.70 9.35 -12.67
N GLY A 290 17.92 8.38 -13.56
CA GLY A 290 16.82 7.72 -14.28
C GLY A 290 15.85 6.97 -13.35
N VAL A 291 14.64 6.63 -13.82
CA VAL A 291 13.63 5.93 -13.00
C VAL A 291 14.14 4.58 -12.49
N LEU A 292 14.68 3.74 -13.38
CA LEU A 292 15.19 2.41 -13.01
C LEU A 292 16.42 2.49 -12.08
N GLU A 293 17.31 3.46 -12.35
CA GLU A 293 18.44 3.75 -11.46
C GLU A 293 17.96 4.22 -10.09
N GLY A 294 16.95 5.11 -10.05
CA GLY A 294 16.33 5.58 -8.84
C GLY A 294 15.66 4.47 -8.03
N MET A 295 15.02 3.52 -8.70
CA MET A 295 14.48 2.31 -8.06
C MET A 295 15.57 1.44 -7.44
N TRP A 296 16.66 1.21 -8.19
CA TRP A 296 17.79 0.46 -7.68
C TRP A 296 18.45 1.16 -6.48
N TYR A 297 18.60 2.49 -6.54
CA TYR A 297 19.09 3.27 -5.41
C TYR A 297 18.15 3.24 -4.21
N GLY A 298 16.84 3.42 -4.40
CA GLY A 298 15.86 3.31 -3.32
C GLY A 298 15.88 1.94 -2.62
N LEU A 299 16.24 0.88 -3.34
CA LEU A 299 16.42 -0.46 -2.77
C LEU A 299 17.76 -0.65 -2.06
N THR A 300 18.85 -0.14 -2.63
CA THR A 300 20.23 -0.50 -2.23
C THR A 300 20.91 0.53 -1.34
N LYS A 301 20.57 1.81 -1.45
CA LYS A 301 21.25 2.94 -0.82
C LYS A 301 20.30 3.79 0.02
N ALA A 302 20.80 4.28 1.14
CA ALA A 302 20.22 5.37 1.91
C ALA A 302 21.39 6.23 2.45
N PRO A 303 21.26 7.56 2.56
CA PRO A 303 22.33 8.45 3.04
C PRO A 303 22.92 8.04 4.39
N GLY A 304 22.07 7.66 5.35
CA GLY A 304 22.41 7.12 6.67
C GLY A 304 22.69 5.61 6.69
N GLY A 305 22.94 5.01 5.52
CA GLY A 305 23.34 3.61 5.38
C GLY A 305 22.25 2.59 5.76
N PHE A 306 22.68 1.43 6.25
CA PHE A 306 21.77 0.32 6.56
C PHE A 306 20.76 0.65 7.66
N SER A 307 21.18 1.43 8.67
CA SER A 307 20.31 1.86 9.77
C SER A 307 19.11 2.66 9.26
N GLU A 308 19.34 3.64 8.40
CA GLU A 308 18.25 4.44 7.81
C GLU A 308 17.37 3.61 6.88
N LYS A 309 17.98 2.73 6.06
CA LYS A 309 17.22 1.85 5.16
C LYS A 309 16.22 0.95 5.90
N MET A 310 16.59 0.44 7.08
CA MET A 310 15.68 -0.36 7.89
C MET A 310 14.48 0.43 8.43
N LYS A 311 14.60 1.76 8.55
CA LYS A 311 13.51 2.66 8.94
C LYS A 311 12.52 2.94 7.82
N GLU A 312 12.89 2.68 6.56
CA GLU A 312 12.04 2.93 5.39
C GLU A 312 11.03 1.81 5.11
N PHE A 313 11.11 0.70 5.85
CA PHE A 313 10.10 -0.35 5.78
C PHE A 313 8.86 0.07 6.56
N MET A 314 7.73 0.06 5.88
CA MET A 314 6.41 0.22 6.46
C MET A 314 5.82 -1.17 6.73
N TRP A 315 5.25 -1.36 7.90
CA TRP A 315 4.71 -2.63 8.35
C TRP A 315 3.20 -2.53 8.53
N SER A 316 2.49 -3.50 7.98
CA SER A 316 1.05 -3.67 8.15
C SER A 316 0.81 -5.03 8.75
N VAL A 317 0.09 -5.09 9.88
CA VAL A 317 -0.34 -6.34 10.50
C VAL A 317 -1.85 -6.32 10.63
N GLY A 318 -2.52 -7.36 10.18
CA GLY A 318 -3.96 -7.43 10.12
C GLY A 318 -4.53 -8.78 10.54
N ALA A 319 -5.77 -8.74 11.02
CA ALA A 319 -6.59 -9.91 11.28
C ALA A 319 -7.99 -9.70 10.69
N GLU A 320 -8.55 -10.77 10.13
CA GLU A 320 -9.91 -10.82 9.58
C GLU A 320 -10.61 -12.07 10.11
N TYR A 321 -11.80 -11.89 10.68
CA TYR A 321 -12.65 -12.96 11.15
C TYR A 321 -13.94 -12.97 10.33
N TRP A 322 -14.31 -14.13 9.78
CA TRP A 322 -15.58 -14.34 9.09
C TRP A 322 -16.46 -15.29 9.88
N TYR A 323 -17.74 -14.91 10.03
CA TYR A 323 -18.81 -15.75 10.53
C TYR A 323 -19.79 -16.06 9.39
N ASN A 324 -19.94 -17.36 9.10
CA ASN A 324 -20.80 -17.95 8.08
C ASN A 324 -20.60 -17.34 6.68
N ASP A 325 -19.37 -16.92 6.35
CA ASP A 325 -19.04 -16.17 5.12
C ASP A 325 -19.96 -14.94 4.86
N LEU A 326 -20.59 -14.42 5.92
CA LEU A 326 -21.62 -13.38 5.86
C LEU A 326 -21.21 -12.13 6.64
N PHE A 327 -20.73 -12.29 7.87
CA PHE A 327 -20.25 -11.18 8.69
C PHE A 327 -18.74 -11.22 8.80
N ALA A 328 -18.08 -10.10 8.56
CA ALA A 328 -16.66 -9.94 8.77
C ALA A 328 -16.38 -8.93 9.88
N ALA A 329 -15.44 -9.25 10.76
CA ALA A 329 -14.83 -8.30 11.68
C ALA A 329 -13.33 -8.23 11.39
N ARG A 330 -12.78 -7.02 11.33
CA ARG A 330 -11.41 -6.77 10.91
C ARG A 330 -10.73 -5.80 11.87
N MET A 331 -9.45 -6.03 12.06
CA MET A 331 -8.58 -5.10 12.77
C MET A 331 -7.19 -5.12 12.14
N GLY A 332 -6.50 -4.01 12.24
CA GLY A 332 -5.11 -3.95 11.80
C GLY A 332 -4.37 -2.75 12.31
N TYR A 333 -3.06 -2.82 12.19
CA TYR A 333 -2.13 -1.79 12.64
C TYR A 333 -1.13 -1.52 11.52
N PHE A 334 -0.96 -0.24 11.21
CA PHE A 334 0.03 0.26 10.27
C PHE A 334 1.11 1.01 11.03
N TYR A 335 2.37 0.74 10.68
CA TYR A 335 3.54 1.36 11.27
C TYR A 335 4.51 1.85 10.21
N GLU A 336 4.80 3.14 10.26
CA GLU A 336 5.90 3.79 9.57
C GLU A 336 6.80 4.52 10.57
N ASN A 337 8.10 4.52 10.29
CA ASN A 337 9.08 5.12 11.19
C ASN A 337 8.87 6.64 11.34
N PRO A 338 9.01 7.20 12.56
CA PRO A 338 8.91 8.64 12.81
C PRO A 338 9.91 9.52 12.05
N ASP A 339 11.04 8.95 11.62
CA ASP A 339 12.05 9.67 10.84
C ASP A 339 11.72 9.70 9.33
N LYS A 340 10.67 9.00 8.88
CA LYS A 340 10.35 8.83 7.45
C LYS A 340 8.97 9.34 7.04
N GLY A 341 7.96 9.19 7.90
CA GLY A 341 6.62 9.68 7.60
C GLY A 341 5.68 9.64 8.80
N ASP A 342 6.07 8.91 9.85
CA ASP A 342 5.41 8.91 11.15
C ASP A 342 3.93 8.51 11.12
N ARG A 343 3.51 7.79 10.08
CA ARG A 343 2.16 7.23 9.97
C ARG A 343 2.04 6.00 10.85
N GLN A 344 1.30 6.14 11.94
CA GLN A 344 1.01 5.05 12.88
C GLN A 344 -0.46 5.11 13.29
N TYR A 345 -1.21 4.08 12.96
CA TYR A 345 -2.64 4.02 13.26
C TYR A 345 -3.13 2.58 13.38
N MET A 346 -4.20 2.43 14.16
CA MET A 346 -4.99 1.22 14.20
C MET A 346 -6.25 1.43 13.37
N GLN A 347 -6.72 0.40 12.70
CA GLN A 347 -7.97 0.44 11.97
C GLN A 347 -8.85 -0.71 12.44
N LEU A 348 -10.15 -0.45 12.49
CA LEU A 348 -11.18 -1.44 12.73
C LEU A 348 -12.12 -1.45 11.53
N GLY A 349 -12.71 -2.59 11.23
CA GLY A 349 -13.68 -2.67 10.17
C GLY A 349 -14.70 -3.78 10.35
N LEU A 350 -15.84 -3.58 9.71
CA LEU A 350 -16.95 -4.52 9.66
C LEU A 350 -17.32 -4.76 8.20
N GLY A 351 -17.71 -5.98 7.89
CA GLY A 351 -18.19 -6.37 6.57
C GLY A 351 -19.48 -7.16 6.66
N VAL A 352 -20.36 -6.98 5.68
CA VAL A 352 -21.56 -7.79 5.49
C VAL A 352 -21.62 -8.23 4.04
N LYS A 353 -21.63 -9.55 3.82
CA LYS A 353 -21.80 -10.18 2.53
C LYS A 353 -23.15 -10.87 2.47
N TYR A 354 -24.02 -10.40 1.58
CA TYR A 354 -25.33 -10.99 1.35
C TYR A 354 -25.53 -11.23 -0.14
N GLN A 355 -25.61 -12.51 -0.52
CA GLN A 355 -25.71 -12.93 -1.92
C GLN A 355 -24.57 -12.35 -2.78
N VAL A 356 -24.92 -11.49 -3.73
CA VAL A 356 -24.01 -10.82 -4.67
C VAL A 356 -23.41 -9.55 -4.10
N VAL A 357 -23.98 -9.00 -3.02
CA VAL A 357 -23.61 -7.69 -2.45
C VAL A 357 -22.67 -7.86 -1.26
N THR A 358 -21.61 -7.06 -1.21
CA THR A 358 -20.73 -6.91 -0.05
C THR A 358 -20.64 -5.44 0.34
N LEU A 359 -20.84 -5.17 1.62
CA LEU A 359 -20.71 -3.85 2.23
C LEU A 359 -19.58 -3.92 3.25
N ASP A 360 -18.55 -3.11 3.08
CA ASP A 360 -17.43 -3.01 4.01
C ASP A 360 -17.30 -1.59 4.54
N PHE A 361 -17.02 -1.49 5.84
CA PHE A 361 -16.79 -0.25 6.56
C PHE A 361 -15.46 -0.35 7.28
N SER A 362 -14.69 0.75 7.29
CA SER A 362 -13.50 0.87 8.15
C SER A 362 -13.45 2.21 8.85
N TYR A 363 -12.82 2.21 10.01
CA TYR A 363 -12.62 3.39 10.84
C TYR A 363 -11.18 3.43 11.33
N LEU A 364 -10.53 4.57 11.11
CA LEU A 364 -9.14 4.79 11.47
C LEU A 364 -9.03 5.47 12.84
N LEU A 365 -8.40 4.76 13.77
CA LEU A 365 -8.06 5.21 15.12
C LEU A 365 -6.59 5.63 15.17
N SER A 366 -6.32 6.82 15.70
CA SER A 366 -4.95 7.27 15.97
C SER A 366 -4.69 7.33 17.46
N PHE A 367 -3.57 6.78 17.91
CA PHE A 367 -3.12 6.91 19.30
C PHE A 367 -2.32 8.21 19.56
N LYS A 368 -1.97 8.93 18.50
CA LYS A 368 -1.33 10.25 18.60
C LYS A 368 -2.38 11.35 18.61
N ARG A 369 -2.26 12.25 19.60
CA ARG A 369 -3.07 13.46 19.73
C ARG A 369 -2.84 14.34 18.50
N ASN A 370 -3.91 14.75 17.81
CA ASN A 370 -3.88 15.63 16.65
C ASN A 370 -3.37 14.98 15.33
N ASN A 371 -3.62 13.69 15.10
CA ASN A 371 -3.30 13.07 13.81
C ASN A 371 -4.32 13.52 12.75
N PRO A 372 -3.87 14.14 11.64
CA PRO A 372 -4.74 14.58 10.55
C PRO A 372 -5.68 13.51 9.98
N LEU A 373 -5.24 12.24 9.99
CA LEU A 373 -5.95 11.10 9.42
C LEU A 373 -6.99 10.50 10.37
N GLU A 374 -7.03 10.94 11.63
CA GLU A 374 -7.95 10.44 12.64
C GLU A 374 -9.42 10.68 12.25
N ASP A 375 -10.30 9.78 12.68
CA ASP A 375 -11.74 9.81 12.42
C ASP A 375 -12.13 9.67 10.94
N THR A 376 -11.24 9.08 10.14
CA THR A 376 -11.55 8.74 8.75
C THR A 376 -12.42 7.48 8.70
N LEU A 377 -13.63 7.65 8.16
CA LEU A 377 -14.53 6.55 7.80
C LEU A 377 -14.34 6.20 6.33
N ARG A 378 -14.26 4.91 6.01
CA ARG A 378 -14.26 4.42 4.63
C ARG A 378 -15.43 3.51 4.39
N PHE A 379 -16.05 3.66 3.23
CA PHE A 379 -17.16 2.85 2.79
C PHE A 379 -16.82 2.18 1.46
N THR A 380 -17.11 0.89 1.36
CA THR A 380 -16.96 0.13 0.12
C THR A 380 -18.21 -0.71 -0.12
N LEU A 381 -18.75 -0.58 -1.33
CA LEU A 381 -19.85 -1.38 -1.84
C LEU A 381 -19.35 -2.18 -3.03
N SER A 382 -19.47 -3.50 -2.97
CA SER A 382 -19.04 -4.40 -4.01
C SER A 382 -20.16 -5.34 -4.43
N PHE A 383 -20.17 -5.68 -5.72
CA PHE A 383 -21.09 -6.63 -6.32
C PHE A 383 -20.28 -7.70 -7.07
N ASN A 384 -20.57 -8.97 -6.84
CA ASN A 384 -20.01 -10.10 -7.58
C ASN A 384 -21.12 -10.92 -8.21
N PHE A 385 -20.94 -11.31 -9.47
CA PHE A 385 -21.99 -11.92 -10.28
C PHE A 385 -21.43 -13.03 -11.19
N GLY A 386 -22.37 -13.75 -11.81
CA GLY A 386 -22.07 -14.79 -12.81
C GLY A 386 -21.73 -16.14 -12.20
N ASP A 387 -21.33 -17.06 -13.06
CA ASP A 387 -21.08 -18.44 -12.65
C ASP A 387 -19.76 -18.55 -11.88
N LYS A 388 -19.77 -19.35 -10.81
CA LYS A 388 -18.55 -19.64 -10.05
C LYS A 388 -17.65 -20.60 -10.80
N THR A 389 -16.33 -20.40 -10.72
CA THR A 389 -15.34 -21.32 -11.29
C THR A 389 -15.54 -22.73 -10.72
N LYS A 390 -15.63 -23.72 -11.59
CA LYS A 390 -15.64 -25.15 -11.21
C LYS A 390 -14.21 -25.66 -11.02
N LYS A 391 -13.44 -25.07 -10.10
CA LYS A 391 -12.16 -25.68 -9.70
C LYS A 391 -12.46 -26.82 -8.72
N GLY A 392 -12.04 -28.02 -9.10
CA GLY A 392 -12.54 -29.30 -8.59
C GLY A 392 -12.49 -29.46 -7.07
N SER A 393 -13.62 -29.19 -6.41
CA SER A 393 -14.00 -29.83 -5.15
C SER A 393 -14.32 -31.30 -5.45
N LYS A 394 -13.31 -32.17 -5.49
CA LYS A 394 -13.53 -33.58 -5.18
C LYS A 394 -13.78 -33.66 -3.66
N LYS A 395 -15.03 -33.36 -3.26
CA LYS A 395 -15.56 -33.89 -2.01
C LYS A 395 -15.41 -35.41 -2.11
N SER A 396 -14.73 -36.01 -1.13
CA SER A 396 -14.65 -37.45 -0.96
C SER A 396 -16.04 -38.01 -0.67
N SER A 397 -16.86 -38.20 -1.70
CA SER A 397 -17.94 -39.18 -1.64
C SER A 397 -17.30 -40.54 -1.81
N GLY A 398 -17.21 -41.31 -0.72
CA GLY A 398 -16.74 -42.68 -0.73
C GLY A 398 -17.51 -43.48 -1.78
N GLY A 399 -16.77 -43.98 -2.77
CA GLY A 399 -17.26 -44.83 -3.85
C GLY A 399 -16.08 -45.62 -4.38
N SER A 400 -15.93 -46.83 -3.84
CA SER A 400 -14.97 -47.84 -4.28
C SER A 400 -15.13 -48.13 -5.78
N SER A 401 -14.09 -47.89 -6.57
CA SER A 401 -13.78 -48.69 -7.77
C SER A 401 -12.33 -48.44 -8.18
N GLY A 402 -11.53 -49.49 -8.15
CA GLY A 402 -10.11 -49.46 -8.50
C GLY A 402 -9.84 -49.21 -9.99
N GLY A 403 -8.65 -48.69 -10.27
CA GLY A 403 -8.12 -48.57 -11.63
C GLY A 403 -6.89 -47.68 -11.70
N ASN A 404 -5.71 -48.30 -11.57
CA ASN A 404 -4.37 -47.88 -12.01
C ASN A 404 -4.05 -46.38 -12.04
N ASP A 405 -3.42 -45.88 -10.95
CA ASP A 405 -2.71 -44.61 -10.97
C ASP A 405 -1.37 -44.77 -11.72
N VAL A 406 -1.30 -44.16 -12.90
CA VAL A 406 -0.04 -43.79 -13.55
C VAL A 406 0.44 -42.53 -12.84
N LEU A 407 1.65 -42.59 -12.27
CA LEU A 407 2.31 -41.44 -11.67
C LEU A 407 2.64 -40.42 -12.78
N ASP A 408 1.94 -39.29 -12.80
CA ASP A 408 2.25 -38.15 -13.68
C ASP A 408 3.44 -37.35 -13.12
N ALA A 409 4.35 -36.98 -14.01
CA ALA A 409 5.64 -36.35 -13.71
C ALA A 409 5.57 -34.85 -13.32
N ASP A 410 4.41 -34.38 -12.86
CA ASP A 410 4.14 -32.97 -12.51
C ASP A 410 4.32 -32.67 -11.00
N ASP A 411 4.82 -33.63 -10.21
CA ASP A 411 5.06 -33.49 -8.76
C ASP A 411 6.53 -33.18 -8.40
N ILE A 412 7.21 -32.32 -9.18
CA ILE A 412 8.53 -31.76 -8.80
C ILE A 412 8.46 -30.25 -8.65
#